data_AF-A0A3B8LC01-F1
#
_entry.id   AF-A0A3B8LC01-F1
#
_cell.length_a   1.000
_cell.length_b   1.000
_cell.length_c   1.000
_cell.angle_alpha   90.00
_cell.angle_beta   90.00
_cell.angle_gamma   90.00
#
_symmetry.space_group_name_H-M   'P 1'
#
loop_
_entity.id
_entity.type
_entity.pdbx_description
1 polymer ?
#
loop_
_entity_poly.entity_id
_entity_poly.type
_entity_poly.pdbx_seq_one_letter_code
_entity_poly.pdbx_strand_id
1 'polypeptide(L)'
;MSSDTTVQDKPLENDAQPSPTQTEKSKRPCSFAPTPREIYKFLSQYVISQDLAKKKLSVAVYNHYQRIDYMRKIPSFGVELNKSNVMLIGPSGSGKTLLAQTLARCLHVPFAIADATSLTEAGYMGEDVEHVLVRLYQSADEDPEKTEKGIIYIDEI
;
A
#
# COMPACT_ATOMS: atom_id res chain seq x y z
N MET A 1 -28.66 -74.30 9.42
CA MET A 1 -27.37 -74.30 10.13
C MET A 1 -26.70 -72.99 9.78
N SER A 2 -26.99 -71.93 10.55
CA SER A 2 -26.18 -71.45 11.69
C SER A 2 -24.98 -70.63 11.18
N SER A 3 -25.02 -69.29 11.27
CA SER A 3 -24.40 -68.45 12.35
C SER A 3 -22.86 -68.62 12.37
N ASP A 4 -21.96 -67.63 12.37
CA ASP A 4 -21.90 -66.28 12.95
C ASP A 4 -20.68 -65.56 12.31
N THR A 5 -20.78 -64.28 11.91
CA THR A 5 -20.28 -63.07 12.63
C THR A 5 -18.76 -62.92 12.74
N THR A 6 -18.19 -61.94 12.01
CA THR A 6 -17.16 -61.02 12.54
C THR A 6 -17.30 -59.67 11.83
N VAL A 7 -17.69 -58.67 12.61
CA VAL A 7 -17.73 -57.22 12.31
C VAL A 7 -16.39 -56.63 12.77
N GLN A 8 -15.75 -55.80 11.95
CA GLN A 8 -14.69 -54.80 12.24
C GLN A 8 -14.01 -54.48 10.88
N ASP A 9 -13.73 -53.29 10.42
CA ASP A 9 -13.91 -51.91 10.89
C ASP A 9 -14.03 -51.05 9.63
N LYS A 10 -15.00 -50.13 9.60
CA LYS A 10 -15.00 -49.02 8.64
C LYS A 10 -14.04 -47.96 9.17
N PRO A 11 -13.02 -47.53 8.42
CA PRO A 11 -12.46 -46.21 8.67
C PRO A 11 -13.46 -45.18 8.12
N LEU A 12 -14.11 -44.44 9.03
CA LEU A 12 -14.53 -43.08 8.74
C LEU A 12 -13.24 -42.26 8.57
N GLU A 13 -13.07 -41.61 7.42
CA GLU A 13 -12.43 -40.30 7.22
C GLU A 13 -12.01 -40.16 5.76
N ASN A 14 -12.88 -39.55 4.96
CA ASN A 14 -12.52 -38.29 4.29
C ASN A 14 -13.77 -37.76 3.61
N ASP A 15 -14.48 -36.90 4.33
CA ASP A 15 -15.25 -35.85 3.68
C ASP A 15 -14.26 -35.03 2.85
N ALA A 16 -14.15 -35.37 1.57
CA ALA A 16 -13.50 -34.54 0.58
C ALA A 16 -14.35 -33.26 0.46
N GLN A 17 -14.09 -32.33 1.38
CA GLN A 17 -14.47 -30.94 1.25
C GLN A 17 -13.97 -30.50 -0.13
N PRO A 18 -14.82 -29.92 -1.00
CA PRO A 18 -14.30 -29.26 -2.17
C PRO A 18 -13.36 -28.17 -1.66
N SER A 19 -12.08 -28.33 -2.00
CA SER A 19 -11.06 -27.29 -1.83
C SER A 19 -11.67 -25.98 -2.31
N PRO A 20 -11.72 -24.91 -1.49
CA PRO A 20 -12.11 -23.61 -2.01
C PRO A 20 -11.06 -23.27 -3.05
N THR A 21 -11.44 -23.33 -4.32
CA THR A 21 -10.66 -22.80 -5.44
C THR A 21 -10.56 -21.30 -5.20
N GLN A 22 -9.59 -20.92 -4.38
CA GLN A 22 -9.04 -19.59 -4.37
C GLN A 22 -8.52 -19.36 -5.78
N THR A 23 -9.19 -18.52 -6.55
CA THR A 23 -8.61 -17.29 -7.08
C THR A 23 -9.75 -16.52 -7.74
N GLU A 24 -10.63 -15.93 -6.93
CA GLU A 24 -11.21 -14.65 -7.34
C GLU A 24 -10.05 -13.68 -7.53
N LYS A 25 -9.64 -13.47 -8.78
CA LYS A 25 -8.71 -12.41 -9.13
C LYS A 25 -9.40 -11.09 -8.77
N SER A 26 -9.16 -10.63 -7.55
CA SER A 26 -9.48 -9.28 -7.10
C SER A 26 -8.94 -8.32 -8.17
N LYS A 27 -9.86 -7.71 -8.93
CA LYS A 27 -9.53 -6.67 -9.90
C LYS A 27 -8.81 -5.58 -9.12
N ARG A 28 -7.50 -5.42 -9.33
CA ARG A 28 -6.75 -4.27 -8.81
C ARG A 28 -7.47 -2.99 -9.28
N PRO A 29 -7.98 -2.11 -8.39
CA PRO A 29 -8.67 -0.88 -8.76
C PRO A 29 -7.92 0.03 -9.75
N CYS A 30 -6.59 -0.01 -9.75
CA CYS A 30 -5.75 0.73 -10.68
C CYS A 30 -4.76 -0.23 -11.37
N SER A 31 -4.43 0.05 -12.64
CA SER A 31 -3.44 -0.73 -13.41
C SER A 31 -2.04 -0.64 -12.78
N PHE A 32 -1.10 -1.48 -13.21
CA PHE A 32 0.28 -1.51 -12.65
C PHE A 32 1.04 -0.17 -12.79
N ALA A 33 0.60 0.73 -13.68
CA ALA A 33 1.08 2.10 -13.80
C ALA A 33 -0.10 3.01 -14.18
N PRO A 34 -0.92 3.43 -13.20
CA PRO A 34 -2.14 4.15 -13.50
C PRO A 34 -1.82 5.54 -14.03
N THR A 35 -2.58 5.96 -15.04
CA THR A 35 -2.41 7.32 -15.58
C THR A 35 -2.83 8.35 -14.52
N PRO A 36 -2.31 9.60 -14.55
CA PRO A 36 -2.75 10.63 -13.61
C PRO A 36 -4.27 10.85 -13.61
N ARG A 37 -4.94 10.59 -14.75
CA ARG A 37 -6.41 10.68 -14.87
C ARG A 37 -7.12 9.55 -14.12
N GLU A 38 -6.57 8.34 -14.14
CA GLU A 38 -7.10 7.19 -13.40
C GLU A 38 -6.96 7.41 -11.89
N ILE A 39 -5.79 7.87 -11.44
CA ILE A 39 -5.55 8.19 -10.02
C ILE A 39 -6.53 9.27 -9.56
N TYR A 40 -6.68 10.36 -10.33
CA TYR A 40 -7.62 11.43 -10.01
C TYR A 40 -9.06 10.92 -9.92
N LYS A 41 -9.48 10.05 -10.86
CA LYS A 41 -10.81 9.47 -10.88
C LYS A 41 -11.07 8.60 -9.65
N PHE A 42 -10.10 7.76 -9.26
CA PHE A 42 -10.20 6.93 -8.06
C PHE A 42 -10.28 7.79 -6.80
N LEU A 43 -9.38 8.77 -6.65
CA LEU A 43 -9.39 9.70 -5.51
C LEU A 43 -10.74 10.45 -5.39
N SER A 44 -11.34 10.82 -6.53
CA SER A 44 -12.62 11.53 -6.57
C SER A 44 -13.82 10.69 -6.13
N GLN A 45 -13.69 9.36 -6.03
CA GLN A 45 -14.74 8.50 -5.48
C GLN A 45 -14.83 8.56 -3.95
N TYR A 46 -13.73 8.92 -3.28
CA TYR A 46 -13.65 8.93 -1.81
C TYR A 46 -13.51 10.33 -1.23
N VAL A 47 -12.83 11.24 -1.95
CA VAL A 47 -12.60 12.62 -1.50
C VAL A 47 -13.37 13.58 -2.37
N ILE A 48 -14.41 14.16 -1.78
CA ILE A 48 -15.27 15.15 -2.41
C ILE A 48 -14.58 16.51 -2.37
N SER A 49 -14.71 17.29 -3.46
CA SER A 49 -13.99 18.56 -3.65
C SER A 49 -12.46 18.37 -3.70
N GLN A 50 -11.67 19.41 -3.39
CA GLN A 50 -10.19 19.38 -3.36
C GLN A 50 -9.53 19.04 -4.71
N ASP A 51 -10.09 19.54 -5.83
CA ASP A 51 -9.64 19.18 -7.17
C ASP A 51 -8.18 19.52 -7.46
N LEU A 52 -7.70 20.65 -6.92
CA LEU A 52 -6.31 21.05 -7.05
C LEU A 52 -5.36 20.05 -6.38
N ALA A 53 -5.70 19.61 -5.16
CA ALA A 53 -4.89 18.64 -4.42
C ALA A 53 -4.89 17.29 -5.14
N LYS A 54 -6.07 16.78 -5.54
CA LYS A 54 -6.19 15.51 -6.29
C LYS A 54 -5.38 15.55 -7.58
N LYS A 55 -5.44 16.64 -8.35
CA LYS A 55 -4.70 16.80 -9.60
C LYS A 55 -3.19 16.82 -9.38
N LYS A 56 -2.71 17.64 -8.43
CA LYS A 56 -1.28 17.72 -8.11
C LYS A 56 -0.73 16.40 -7.59
N LEU A 57 -1.45 15.74 -6.70
CA LEU A 57 -1.07 14.45 -6.13
C LEU A 57 -0.98 13.38 -7.22
N SER A 58 -1.97 13.32 -8.13
CA SER A 58 -1.98 12.36 -9.24
C SER A 58 -0.77 12.51 -10.17
N VAL A 59 -0.36 13.75 -10.45
CA VAL A 59 0.82 14.01 -11.29
C VAL A 59 2.12 13.71 -10.54
N ALA A 60 2.24 14.16 -9.29
CA ALA A 60 3.43 13.95 -8.48
C ALA A 60 3.76 12.47 -8.31
N VAL A 61 2.74 11.66 -8.04
CA VAL A 61 2.89 10.22 -7.80
C VAL A 61 3.21 9.46 -9.08
N TYR A 62 2.53 9.81 -10.19
CA TYR A 62 2.88 9.26 -11.50
C TYR A 62 4.35 9.53 -11.84
N ASN A 63 4.82 10.77 -11.64
CA ASN A 63 6.22 11.12 -11.87
C ASN A 63 7.17 10.37 -10.94
N HIS A 64 6.77 10.16 -9.67
CA HIS A 64 7.57 9.41 -8.70
C HIS A 64 7.82 7.96 -9.14
N TYR A 65 6.80 7.25 -9.61
CA TYR A 65 6.98 5.87 -10.08
C TYR A 65 7.71 5.79 -11.42
N GLN A 66 7.44 6.72 -12.34
CA GLN A 66 8.22 6.83 -13.58
C GLN A 66 9.71 7.03 -13.29
N ARG A 67 10.05 7.79 -12.25
CA ARG A 67 11.42 7.97 -11.79
C ARG A 67 12.05 6.67 -11.28
N ILE A 68 11.34 5.92 -10.42
CA ILE A 68 11.82 4.63 -9.89
C ILE A 68 12.10 3.65 -11.03
N ASP A 69 11.17 3.53 -11.97
CA ASP A 69 11.32 2.62 -13.12
C ASP A 69 12.47 3.05 -14.05
N TYR A 70 12.68 4.36 -14.23
CA TYR A 70 13.81 4.88 -15.01
C TYR A 70 15.16 4.59 -14.34
N MET A 71 15.27 4.81 -13.03
CA MET A 71 16.50 4.54 -12.25
C MET A 71 16.88 3.05 -12.31
N ARG A 72 15.89 2.13 -12.31
CA ARG A 72 16.14 0.69 -12.46
C ARG A 72 16.61 0.29 -13.87
N LYS A 73 16.13 0.97 -14.92
CA LYS A 73 16.44 0.62 -16.32
C LYS A 73 17.75 1.21 -16.82
N ILE A 74 18.12 2.40 -16.36
CA ILE A 74 19.23 3.18 -16.90
C ILE A 74 20.08 3.77 -15.77
N PRO A 75 20.93 2.96 -15.11
CA PRO A 75 21.80 3.45 -14.03
C PRO A 75 22.91 4.41 -14.54
N SER A 76 23.22 4.39 -15.84
CA SER A 76 24.48 4.92 -16.39
C SER A 76 24.44 6.35 -16.93
N PHE A 77 23.29 7.04 -16.93
CA PHE A 77 23.16 8.33 -17.62
C PHE A 77 23.46 9.57 -16.78
N GLY A 78 23.87 9.42 -15.51
CA GLY A 78 24.33 10.55 -14.69
C GLY A 78 23.31 11.68 -14.46
N VAL A 79 22.05 11.48 -14.87
CA VAL A 79 20.97 12.42 -14.61
C VAL A 79 20.38 12.09 -13.25
N GLU A 80 20.77 12.86 -12.23
CA GLU A 80 20.19 12.79 -10.90
C GLU A 80 18.76 13.33 -10.94
N LEU A 81 17.77 12.42 -11.00
CA LEU A 81 16.37 12.79 -10.86
C LEU A 81 16.04 12.96 -9.38
N ASN A 82 15.81 14.20 -8.96
CA ASN A 82 15.40 14.53 -7.59
C ASN A 82 14.03 13.93 -7.22
N LYS A 83 13.89 13.47 -5.97
CA LYS A 83 12.60 13.01 -5.44
C LYS A 83 11.69 14.22 -5.17
N SER A 84 10.46 14.18 -5.70
CA SER A 84 9.42 15.17 -5.39
C SER A 84 8.54 14.67 -4.26
N ASN A 85 8.78 15.17 -3.04
CA ASN A 85 7.86 14.97 -1.92
C ASN A 85 6.65 15.91 -2.06
N VAL A 86 5.53 15.54 -1.44
CA VAL A 86 4.29 16.32 -1.49
C VAL A 86 3.94 16.80 -0.08
N MET A 87 3.64 18.10 0.05
CA MET A 87 3.10 18.70 1.27
C MET A 87 1.64 19.08 1.03
N LEU A 88 0.75 18.60 1.90
CA LEU A 88 -0.68 18.90 1.86
C LEU A 88 -1.01 19.94 2.92
N ILE A 89 -1.43 21.14 2.50
CA ILE A 89 -1.79 22.23 3.41
C ILE A 89 -3.31 22.44 3.35
N GLY A 90 -3.95 22.49 4.52
CA GLY A 90 -5.38 22.77 4.64
C GLY A 90 -5.89 22.60 6.06
N PRO A 91 -7.12 23.08 6.36
CA PRO A 91 -7.70 23.01 7.70
C PRO A 91 -7.86 21.56 8.18
N SER A 92 -8.05 21.38 9.48
CA SER A 92 -8.42 20.09 10.07
C SER A 92 -9.75 19.59 9.47
N GLY A 93 -9.90 18.28 9.34
CA GLY A 93 -11.11 17.67 8.78
C GLY A 93 -11.30 17.83 7.26
N SER A 94 -10.36 18.44 6.53
CA SER A 94 -10.47 18.60 5.06
C SER A 94 -10.15 17.35 4.24
N GLY A 95 -9.80 16.23 4.89
CA GLY A 95 -9.53 14.95 4.23
C GLY A 95 -8.09 14.73 3.78
N LYS A 96 -7.10 15.43 4.35
CA LYS A 96 -5.66 15.23 4.04
C LYS A 96 -5.21 13.77 4.27
N THR A 97 -5.49 13.23 5.44
CA THR A 97 -5.19 11.84 5.81
C THR A 97 -5.96 10.86 4.91
N LEU A 98 -7.23 11.15 4.60
CA LEU A 98 -8.05 10.32 3.72
C LEU A 98 -7.52 10.30 2.27
N LEU A 99 -6.99 11.41 1.77
CA LEU A 99 -6.33 11.49 0.46
C LEU A 99 -5.12 10.56 0.40
N ALA A 100 -4.25 10.60 1.41
CA ALA A 100 -3.06 9.75 1.46
C ALA A 100 -3.41 8.25 1.53
N GLN A 101 -4.34 7.89 2.41
CA GLN A 101 -4.82 6.50 2.52
C GLN A 101 -5.50 6.01 1.23
N THR A 102 -6.30 6.85 0.58
CA THR A 102 -6.98 6.48 -0.67
C THR A 102 -5.99 6.35 -1.82
N LEU A 103 -4.96 7.18 -1.85
CA LEU A 103 -3.89 7.07 -2.83
C LEU A 103 -3.16 5.72 -2.71
N ALA A 104 -2.75 5.34 -1.49
CA ALA A 104 -2.12 4.05 -1.25
C ALA A 104 -3.01 2.88 -1.68
N ARG A 105 -4.32 2.95 -1.40
CA ARG A 105 -5.31 1.95 -1.85
C ARG A 105 -5.46 1.86 -3.36
N CYS A 106 -5.42 2.97 -4.11
CA CYS A 106 -5.42 2.89 -5.58
C CYS A 106 -4.20 2.12 -6.08
N LEU A 107 -3.03 2.45 -5.55
CA LEU A 107 -1.74 1.97 -6.07
C LEU A 107 -1.37 0.58 -5.57
N HIS A 108 -2.04 0.07 -4.52
CA HIS A 108 -1.71 -1.19 -3.85
C HIS A 108 -0.25 -1.25 -3.40
N VAL A 109 0.20 -0.16 -2.79
CA VAL A 109 1.57 -0.04 -2.29
C VAL A 109 1.59 -0.02 -0.76
N PRO A 110 2.70 -0.47 -0.14
CA PRO A 110 2.89 -0.37 1.30
C PRO A 110 2.67 1.07 1.79
N PHE A 111 2.07 1.23 2.96
CA PHE A 111 1.70 2.55 3.50
C PHE A 111 2.00 2.63 4.99
N ALA A 112 2.77 3.64 5.38
CA ALA A 112 3.07 3.95 6.77
C ALA A 112 2.59 5.36 7.12
N ILE A 113 1.97 5.48 8.30
CA ILE A 113 1.56 6.76 8.89
C ILE A 113 2.51 7.06 10.06
N ALA A 114 2.96 8.30 10.14
CA ALA A 114 3.73 8.82 11.25
C ALA A 114 3.14 10.17 11.70
N ASP A 115 3.21 10.46 12.99
CA ASP A 115 2.85 11.77 13.55
C ASP A 115 4.15 12.55 13.81
N ALA A 116 4.31 13.72 13.20
CA ALA A 116 5.51 14.52 13.35
C ALA A 116 5.75 14.96 14.80
N THR A 117 4.71 15.11 15.62
CA THR A 117 4.84 15.49 17.03
C THR A 117 5.51 14.39 17.87
N SER A 118 5.40 13.13 17.42
CA SER A 118 6.04 11.97 18.07
C SER A 118 7.50 11.77 17.66
N LEU A 119 7.92 12.40 16.55
CA LEU A 119 9.29 12.36 16.03
C LEU A 119 10.11 13.47 16.72
N THR A 120 10.43 13.28 17.99
CA THR A 120 11.21 14.26 18.76
C THR A 120 12.72 14.11 18.51
N GLU A 121 13.42 15.23 18.46
CA GLU A 121 14.88 15.29 18.35
C GLU A 121 15.54 14.76 19.65
N ALA A 122 16.38 13.74 19.52
CA ALA A 122 17.25 13.15 20.55
C ALA A 122 16.57 12.52 21.80
N GLY A 123 16.02 11.32 21.62
CA GLY A 123 16.47 10.18 22.45
C GLY A 123 15.94 10.03 23.87
N TYR A 124 14.71 10.45 24.20
CA TYR A 124 14.18 10.09 25.52
C TYR A 124 12.72 9.61 25.61
N MET A 125 11.80 10.01 24.75
CA MET A 125 10.45 9.43 24.65
C MET A 125 9.84 9.82 23.29
N GLY A 126 9.91 8.94 22.29
CA GLY A 126 9.33 9.16 20.96
C GLY A 126 9.49 7.94 20.05
N GLU A 127 8.69 7.84 19.00
CA GLU A 127 8.95 6.88 17.91
C GLU A 127 10.20 7.36 17.16
N ASP A 128 11.18 6.46 16.98
CA ASP A 128 12.33 6.75 16.12
C ASP A 128 11.86 6.93 14.66
N VAL A 129 12.52 7.81 13.90
CA VAL A 129 12.32 7.94 12.45
C VAL A 129 12.53 6.59 11.76
N GLU A 130 13.43 5.76 12.27
CA GLU A 130 13.65 4.40 11.79
C GLU A 130 12.42 3.51 11.96
N HIS A 131 11.62 3.73 13.01
CA HIS A 131 10.43 2.92 13.28
C HIS A 131 9.35 3.07 12.19
N VAL A 132 9.25 4.24 11.56
CA VAL A 132 8.35 4.46 10.42
C VAL A 132 8.76 3.62 9.21
N LEU A 133 10.07 3.49 8.97
CA LEU A 133 10.61 2.64 7.91
C LEU A 133 10.38 1.16 8.20
N VAL A 134 10.56 0.73 9.46
CA VAL A 134 10.25 -0.64 9.89
C VAL A 134 8.78 -0.97 9.65
N ARG A 135 7.86 -0.07 10.00
CA ARG A 135 6.42 -0.24 9.71
C ARG A 135 6.14 -0.35 8.22
N LEU A 136 6.79 0.48 7.40
CA LEU A 136 6.63 0.41 5.95
C LEU A 136 7.11 -0.94 5.42
N TYR A 137 8.27 -1.41 5.86
CA TYR A 137 8.85 -2.70 5.47
C TYR A 137 7.96 -3.89 5.89
N GLN A 138 7.41 -3.85 7.10
CA GLN A 138 6.44 -4.84 7.57
C GLN A 138 5.15 -4.81 6.74
N SER A 139 4.64 -3.62 6.40
CA SER A 139 3.46 -3.48 5.51
C SER A 139 3.71 -3.94 4.08
N ALA A 140 4.97 -4.16 3.72
CA ALA A 140 5.41 -4.69 2.44
C ALA A 140 5.63 -6.22 2.45
N ASP A 141 5.24 -6.93 3.52
CA ASP A 141 5.56 -8.34 3.73
C ASP A 141 7.07 -8.62 3.75
N GLU A 142 7.86 -7.68 4.28
CA GLU A 142 9.32 -7.78 4.33
C GLU A 142 9.97 -7.87 2.94
N ASP A 143 9.33 -7.27 1.92
CA ASP A 143 9.82 -7.23 0.55
C ASP A 143 10.49 -5.87 0.24
N PRO A 144 11.81 -5.83 -0.04
CA PRO A 144 12.51 -4.59 -0.35
C PRO A 144 12.00 -3.92 -1.63
N GLU A 145 11.62 -4.69 -2.66
CA GLU A 145 11.17 -4.11 -3.94
C GLU A 145 9.81 -3.42 -3.82
N LYS A 146 8.92 -3.96 -2.99
CA LYS A 146 7.65 -3.31 -2.64
C LYS A 146 7.87 -2.11 -1.73
N THR A 147 8.80 -2.21 -0.77
CA THR A 147 9.11 -1.15 0.19
C THR A 147 9.61 0.12 -0.52
N GLU A 148 10.45 -0.02 -1.55
CA GLU A 148 10.91 1.12 -2.38
C GLU A 148 9.76 1.89 -3.06
N LYS A 149 8.63 1.20 -3.31
CA LYS A 149 7.42 1.77 -3.92
C LYS A 149 6.42 2.27 -2.88
N GLY A 150 6.71 2.10 -1.59
CA GLY A 150 5.84 2.46 -0.49
C GLY A 150 5.65 3.96 -0.32
N ILE A 151 4.58 4.34 0.38
CA ILE A 151 4.23 5.72 0.69
C ILE A 151 4.34 5.91 2.21
N ILE A 152 5.07 6.94 2.60
CA ILE A 152 5.12 7.42 3.99
C ILE A 152 4.31 8.71 4.05
N TYR A 153 3.35 8.76 4.98
CA TYR A 153 2.56 9.95 5.28
C TYR A 153 2.90 10.42 6.69
N ILE A 154 3.31 11.69 6.78
CA ILE A 154 3.62 12.36 8.04
C ILE A 154 2.52 13.38 8.28
N ASP A 155 1.76 13.22 9.37
CA ASP A 155 0.72 14.17 9.81
C ASP A 155 1.24 15.10 10.92
N GLU A 156 0.48 16.15 11.23
CA GLU A 156 0.77 17.12 12.31
C GLU A 156 2.15 17.82 12.18
N ILE A 157 2.53 18.18 10.95
CA ILE A 157 3.73 18.97 10.63
C ILE A 157 3.56 20.47 10.83
#